data_AF-A0A9D6WMN6-F1
#
_entry.id   AF-A0A9D6WMN6-F1
#
_cell.length_a   1.000
_cell.length_b   1.000
_cell.length_c   1.000
_cell.angle_alpha   90.00
_cell.angle_beta   90.00
_cell.angle_gamma   90.00
#
_symmetry.space_group_name_H-M   'P 1'
#
loop_
_entity.id
_entity.type
_entity.pdbx_description
1 polymer ?
#
loop_
_entity_poly.entity_id
_entity_poly.type
_entity_poly.pdbx_seq_one_letter_code
_entity_poly.pdbx_strand_id
1 'polypeptide(L)'
;MTYNAKRVQTTLTETEYRYLTRLSGEIGKPLSALVREAIEQVYFERKTRARRRSALKKLLALNAPVADWQQMEQEIIRGATER
;
A
#
# COMPACT_ATOMS: atom_id res chain seq x y z
N MET A 1 1.77 6.92 -14.09
CA MET A 1 2.58 6.94 -12.86
C MET A 1 3.91 6.24 -13.13
N THR A 2 4.98 6.99 -13.35
CA THR A 2 6.31 6.45 -13.62
C THR A 2 6.95 5.98 -12.31
N TYR A 3 7.03 4.66 -12.10
CA TYR A 3 7.78 4.10 -10.98
C TYR A 3 9.28 4.31 -11.24
N ASN A 4 9.96 5.07 -10.38
CA ASN A 4 11.42 5.11 -10.34
C ASN A 4 11.96 3.77 -9.80
N ALA A 5 11.93 2.73 -10.64
CA ALA A 5 12.45 1.42 -10.29
C ALA A 5 13.98 1.45 -10.31
N LYS A 6 14.61 1.10 -9.18
CA LYS A 6 16.05 0.85 -9.08
C LYS A 6 16.31 -0.65 -9.23
N ARG A 7 17.33 -1.02 -10.00
CA ARG A 7 17.76 -2.41 -10.15
C ARG A 7 18.66 -2.80 -8.98
N VAL A 8 18.36 -3.93 -8.37
CA VAL A 8 19.17 -4.58 -7.34
C VAL A 8 19.49 -5.98 -7.85
N GLN A 9 20.72 -6.45 -7.64
CA GLN A 9 21.16 -7.80 -7.98
C GLN A 9 21.51 -8.55 -6.70
N THR A 10 21.12 -9.81 -6.64
CA THR A 10 21.43 -10.73 -5.54
C THR A 10 21.50 -12.14 -6.10
N THR A 11 22.18 -13.03 -5.39
CA THR A 11 22.33 -14.44 -5.76
C THR A 11 21.40 -15.29 -4.92
N LEU A 12 20.66 -16.19 -5.59
CA LEU A 12 19.86 -17.21 -4.94
C LEU A 12 20.59 -18.55 -4.99
N THR A 13 20.29 -19.43 -4.04
CA THR A 13 20.65 -20.84 -4.19
C THR A 13 19.86 -21.47 -5.34
N GLU A 14 20.39 -22.55 -5.91
CA GLU A 14 19.72 -23.29 -6.97
C GLU A 14 18.30 -23.73 -6.55
N THR A 15 18.15 -24.20 -5.31
CA THR A 15 16.86 -24.64 -4.76
C THR A 15 15.84 -23.49 -4.70
N GLU A 16 16.24 -22.31 -4.22
CA GLU A 16 15.38 -21.13 -4.16
C GLU A 16 14.99 -20.66 -5.56
N TYR A 17 15.96 -20.62 -6.48
CA TYR A 17 15.72 -20.21 -7.86
C TYR A 17 14.72 -21.14 -8.57
N ARG A 18 14.92 -22.46 -8.47
CA ARG A 18 14.00 -23.45 -9.06
C ARG A 18 12.60 -23.35 -8.47
N TYR A 19 12.49 -23.21 -7.15
CA TYR A 19 11.21 -23.05 -6.48
C TYR A 19 10.47 -21.81 -6.96
N LEU A 20 11.13 -20.65 -6.94
CA LEU A 20 10.50 -19.39 -7.34
C LEU A 20 10.18 -19.35 -8.85
N THR A 21 10.98 -20.01 -9.69
CA THR A 21 10.70 -20.13 -11.13
C THR A 21 9.46 -20.97 -11.39
N ARG A 22 9.32 -22.10 -10.69
CA ARG A 22 8.09 -22.91 -10.75
C ARG A 22 6.88 -22.12 -10.29
N LEU A 23 6.97 -21.45 -9.14
CA LEU A 23 5.90 -20.64 -8.58
C LEU A 23 5.50 -19.48 -9.52
N SER A 24 6.49 -18.86 -10.15
CA SER A 24 6.30 -17.83 -11.18
C SER A 24 5.47 -18.34 -12.36
N GLY A 25 5.76 -19.56 -12.83
CA GLY A 25 4.97 -20.24 -13.86
C GLY A 25 3.55 -20.56 -13.40
N GLU A 26 3.37 -21.10 -12.19
CA GLU A 26 2.05 -21.48 -11.65
C GLU A 26 1.12 -20.27 -11.46
N ILE A 27 1.66 -19.13 -11.03
CA ILE A 27 0.88 -17.91 -10.75
C ILE A 27 0.77 -17.00 -12.00
N GLY A 28 1.58 -17.24 -13.04
CA GLY A 28 1.62 -16.40 -14.24
C GLY A 28 2.20 -15.00 -13.99
N LYS A 29 3.06 -14.86 -12.99
CA LYS A 29 3.72 -13.58 -12.63
C LYS A 29 5.22 -13.64 -12.90
N PRO A 30 5.87 -12.56 -13.37
CA PRO A 30 7.33 -12.52 -13.48
C PRO A 30 8.01 -12.75 -12.14
N LEU A 31 9.16 -13.42 -12.14
CA LEU A 31 9.98 -13.67 -10.95
C LEU A 31 10.28 -12.38 -10.16
N SER A 32 10.56 -11.28 -10.87
CA SER A 32 10.83 -9.97 -10.26
C SER A 32 9.62 -9.37 -9.54
N ALA A 33 8.39 -9.72 -9.95
CA ALA A 33 7.17 -9.31 -9.26
C ALA A 33 7.01 -10.09 -7.95
N LEU A 34 7.24 -11.40 -7.97
CA LEU A 34 7.20 -12.24 -6.75
C LEU A 34 8.20 -11.77 -5.70
N VAL A 35 9.46 -11.52 -6.11
CA VAL A 35 10.51 -11.03 -5.20
C VAL A 35 10.12 -9.66 -4.62
N ARG A 36 9.59 -8.76 -5.45
CA ARG A 36 9.14 -7.44 -5.00
C ARG A 36 7.98 -7.53 -4.00
N GLU A 37 6.99 -8.37 -4.26
CA GLU A 37 5.85 -8.60 -3.38
C GLU A 37 6.29 -9.17 -2.03
N ALA A 38 7.20 -10.16 -2.03
CA ALA A 38 7.77 -10.71 -0.80
C ALA A 38 8.52 -9.66 0.03
N ILE A 39 9.33 -8.82 -0.62
CA ILE A 39 10.03 -7.70 0.04
C ILE A 39 9.03 -6.71 0.65
N GLU A 40 7.97 -6.34 -0.08
CA GLU A 40 6.93 -5.43 0.40
C GLU A 40 6.24 -6.01 1.66
N GLN A 41 5.85 -7.28 1.61
CA GLN A 41 5.21 -7.97 2.73
C GLN A 41 6.11 -8.05 3.97
N VAL A 42 7.38 -8.41 3.79
CA VAL A 42 8.30 -8.61 4.91
C VAL A 42 8.73 -7.28 5.53
N TYR A 43 9.10 -6.29 4.72
CA TYR A 43 9.78 -5.08 5.19
C TYR A 43 8.90 -3.83 5.24
N PHE A 44 7.86 -3.74 4.42
CA PHE A 44 7.08 -2.51 4.26
C PHE A 44 5.68 -2.60 4.86
N GLU A 45 4.99 -3.73 4.79
CA GLU A 45 3.63 -3.86 5.35
C GLU A 45 3.55 -3.52 6.83
N ARG A 46 4.52 -3.97 7.65
CA ARG A 46 4.56 -3.64 9.09
C ARG A 46 4.70 -2.14 9.33
N LYS A 47 5.58 -1.48 8.57
CA LYS A 47 5.82 -0.03 8.67
C LYS A 47 4.60 0.77 8.21
N THR A 48 3.98 0.34 7.11
CA THR A 48 2.76 0.95 6.57
C THR A 48 1.58 0.78 7.53
N ARG A 49 1.43 -0.40 8.14
CA ARG A 49 0.40 -0.66 9.16
C ARG A 49 0.59 0.19 10.41
N ALA A 50 1.82 0.32 10.90
CA ALA A 50 2.14 1.19 12.04
C ALA A 50 1.83 2.66 11.74
N ARG A 51 2.21 3.15 10.54
CA ARG A 51 1.90 4.51 10.07
C ARG A 51 0.39 4.74 9.98
N ARG A 52 -0.36 3.82 9.34
CA ARG A 52 -1.83 3.90 9.23
C ARG A 52 -2.49 3.92 10.60
N ARG A 53 -2.03 3.06 11.53
CA ARG A 53 -2.54 3.02 12.91
C ARG A 53 -2.27 4.32 13.66
N SER A 54 -1.09 4.91 13.49
CA SER A 54 -0.76 6.21 14.08
C SER A 54 -1.62 7.34 13.50
N ALA A 55 -1.80 7.39 12.18
CA ALA A 55 -2.68 8.36 11.53
C ALA A 55 -4.13 8.22 11.99
N LEU A 56 -4.64 6.99 12.09
CA LEU A 56 -5.99 6.73 12.61
C LEU A 56 -6.13 7.18 14.07
N LYS A 57 -5.15 6.89 14.94
CA LYS A 57 -5.15 7.39 16.32
C LYS A 57 -5.22 8.91 16.38
N LYS A 58 -4.46 9.61 15.52
CA LYS A 58 -4.51 11.08 15.43
C LYS A 58 -5.88 11.57 14.97
N LEU A 59 -6.47 10.93 13.95
CA LEU A 59 -7.80 11.28 13.46
C LEU A 59 -8.88 11.10 14.54
N LEU A 60 -8.86 9.98 15.26
CA LEU A 60 -9.81 9.73 16.35
C LEU A 60 -9.59 10.69 17.53
N ALA A 61 -8.34 11.05 17.82
CA ALA A 61 -8.02 12.00 18.89
C ALA A 61 -8.49 13.44 18.60
N LEU A 62 -8.80 13.78 17.34
CA LEU A 62 -9.37 15.09 17.02
C LEU A 62 -10.73 15.29 17.70
N ASN A 63 -11.43 14.21 18.08
CA ASN A 63 -12.75 14.23 18.73
C ASN A 63 -13.66 15.31 18.11
N ALA A 64 -13.57 15.46 16.79
CA ALA A 64 -14.21 16.55 16.09
C ALA A 64 -15.73 16.31 16.14
N PRO A 65 -16.52 17.33 16.48
CA PRO A 65 -17.97 17.23 16.35
C PRO A 65 -18.28 17.00 14.87
N VAL A 66 -18.75 15.79 14.55
CA VAL A 66 -19.24 15.45 13.22
C VAL A 66 -20.72 15.80 13.17
N ALA A 67 -21.09 16.65 12.21
CA ALA A 67 -22.48 16.92 11.91
C ALA A 67 -23.15 15.69 11.28
N ASP A 68 -24.48 15.73 11.13
CA ASP A 68 -25.16 14.69 10.36
C ASP A 68 -24.73 14.71 8.88
N TRP A 69 -25.00 13.60 8.20
CA TRP A 69 -24.60 13.43 6.81
C TRP A 69 -25.21 14.48 5.87
N GLN A 70 -26.47 14.87 6.09
CA GLN A 70 -27.16 15.84 5.23
C GLN A 70 -26.52 17.22 5.33
N GLN A 71 -26.15 17.65 6.54
CA GLN A 71 -25.45 18.92 6.75
C GLN A 71 -24.06 18.90 6.09
N MET A 72 -23.28 17.83 6.28
CA MET A 72 -21.95 17.72 5.67
C MET A 72 -22.01 17.73 4.14
N GLU A 73 -22.98 17.03 3.56
CA GLU A 73 -23.18 17.00 2.10
C GLU A 73 -23.50 18.39 1.54
N GLN A 74 -24.38 19.15 2.21
CA GLN A 74 -24.68 20.53 1.82
C GLN A 74 -23.45 21.45 1.91
N GLU A 75 -22.64 21.33 2.97
CA GLU A 75 -21.43 22.12 3.15
C GLU A 75 -20.39 21.84 2.04
N ILE A 76 -20.23 20.57 1.65
CA ILE A 76 -19.32 20.15 0.56
C ILE A 76 -19.78 20.72 -0.78
N ILE A 77 -21.07 20.57 -1.11
CA ILE A 77 -21.64 21.08 -2.36
C ILE A 77 -21.48 22.60 -2.43
N ARG A 78 -21.81 23.30 -1.34
CA ARG A 78 -21.65 24.76 -1.26
C ARG A 78 -20.20 25.17 -1.51
N GLY A 79 -19.25 24.58 -0.79
CA GLY A 79 -17.82 24.89 -0.94
C GLY A 79 -17.22 24.55 -2.32
N ALA A 80 -17.86 23.65 -3.08
CA ALA A 80 -17.47 23.31 -4.45
C ALA A 80 -18.04 24.28 -5.50
N THR A 81 -19.14 24.97 -5.19
CA THR A 81 -19.89 25.79 -6.14
C THR A 81 -19.63 27.30 -5.95
N GLU A 82 -19.25 27.73 -4.75
CA GLU A 82 -18.96 29.13 -4.40
C GLU A 82 -17.50 29.55 -4.66
N ARG A 83 -16.79 28.86 -5.55
CA ARG A 83 -15.40 29.19 -5.95
C ARG A 83 -15.32 30.01 -7.22
#